data_AF-A0A835JK60-F1
#
_entry.id   AF-A0A835JK60-F1
#
_cell.length_a   1.000
_cell.length_b   1.000
_cell.length_c   1.000
_cell.angle_alpha   90.00
_cell.angle_beta   90.00
_cell.angle_gamma   90.00
#
_symmetry.space_group_name_H-M   'P 1'
#
loop_
_entity.id
_entity.type
_entity.pdbx_description
1 polymer ?
#
loop_
_entity_poly.entity_id
_entity_poly.type
_entity_poly.pdbx_seq_one_letter_code
_entity_poly.pdbx_strand_id
1 'polypeptide(L)'
;MGRLCFPKCRLGRVMGWLQILLGGLVIAVSIASLFKFYSAGFFLHHEDICQHFYHVSDAYDGFDIRALSDRVGEVLDKMDKLQEKLEKTVQEMEKNKVDLGKTTMTRLEHKRFLEQEVIRPLYGAHIALRQIRLPQADGIRNSTMKEMPLINTFIVEEIRKYITPKENRAGNINIYGTERIYNTVGHACVLMKKELEEYMDYDIGSYCKDDWNLSQKLMVNGCDPLPRRRCLTRASKVYQKPYPINESLWRLPDDRNVRWSNYQCRNFQCLSSKNPKRGYSKCTGCFEMDKEKLKWVTNSSLPVDFLIKDVLAIKPGEIRIGLDFGIGTGTFAARMKEQNVTVVSTALNLGAPFNEMIALRGLVPLYVTLNQRLPFFDNTMDLIHTTGFMDGWIDLMLVDFIFFDWDRILRPGGLLWIDRFFCNRKDLDDYMYMFLQFRYKKHKWAISPKSNDEVYLSALLEKPPRAI
;
A
#
# COMPACT_ATOMS: atom_id res chain seq x y z
N MET A 1 -41.72 70.44 63.60
CA MET A 1 -42.60 70.40 62.41
C MET A 1 -41.87 71.14 61.28
N GLY A 2 -41.60 70.60 60.09
CA GLY A 2 -41.94 69.32 59.47
C GLY A 2 -40.76 68.71 58.71
N ARG A 3 -40.70 67.37 58.66
CA ARG A 3 -39.71 66.59 57.92
C ARG A 3 -40.17 66.45 56.47
N LEU A 4 -39.38 66.90 55.50
CA LEU A 4 -39.55 66.54 54.09
C LEU A 4 -38.98 65.14 53.85
N CYS A 5 -39.87 64.18 53.59
CA CYS A 5 -39.54 62.86 53.05
C CYS A 5 -39.30 62.97 51.53
N PHE A 6 -38.06 62.81 51.08
CA PHE A 6 -37.77 62.54 49.66
C PHE A 6 -37.73 61.02 49.40
N PRO A 7 -38.37 60.53 48.32
CA PRO A 7 -38.45 59.10 48.05
C PRO A 7 -37.13 58.60 47.44
N LYS A 8 -36.30 57.93 48.26
CA LYS A 8 -35.05 57.26 47.84
C LYS A 8 -35.25 56.02 46.93
N CYS A 9 -36.47 55.70 46.51
CA CYS A 9 -36.77 54.50 45.70
C CYS A 9 -36.77 54.70 44.16
N ARG A 10 -36.45 55.90 43.65
CA ARG A 10 -36.38 56.13 42.18
C ARG A 10 -34.98 56.05 41.60
N LEU A 11 -33.92 56.39 42.35
CA LEU A 11 -32.57 56.47 41.78
C LEU A 11 -31.96 55.10 41.46
N GLY A 12 -32.12 54.11 42.34
CA GLY A 12 -31.56 52.76 42.14
C GLY A 12 -32.21 52.02 40.96
N ARG A 13 -33.52 52.21 40.75
CA ARG A 13 -34.23 51.64 39.60
C ARG A 13 -33.77 52.29 38.29
N VAL A 14 -33.59 53.61 38.29
CA VAL A 14 -33.06 54.35 37.13
C VAL A 14 -31.62 53.93 36.82
N MET A 15 -30.77 53.75 37.83
CA MET A 15 -29.40 53.27 37.66
C MET A 15 -29.34 51.84 37.11
N GLY A 16 -30.21 50.94 37.59
CA GLY A 16 -30.31 49.57 37.07
C GLY A 16 -30.79 49.52 35.61
N TRP A 17 -31.78 50.33 35.26
CA TRP A 17 -32.22 50.49 33.87
C TRP A 17 -31.12 51.08 32.99
N LEU A 18 -30.33 52.02 33.50
CA LEU A 18 -29.20 52.60 32.78
C LEU A 18 -28.09 51.56 32.56
N GLN A 19 -27.79 50.70 33.53
CA GLN A 19 -26.82 49.61 33.37
C GLN A 19 -27.27 48.54 32.39
N ILE A 20 -28.56 48.19 32.36
CA ILE A 20 -29.10 47.23 31.37
C ILE A 20 -29.05 47.85 29.98
N LEU A 21 -29.40 49.13 29.83
CA LEU A 21 -29.28 49.86 28.58
C LEU A 21 -27.83 49.91 28.09
N LEU A 22 -26.89 50.28 28.95
CA LEU A 22 -25.46 50.33 28.62
C LEU A 22 -24.91 48.94 28.28
N GLY A 23 -25.29 47.90 29.02
CA GLY A 23 -24.89 46.51 28.74
C GLY A 23 -25.43 46.02 27.39
N GLY A 24 -26.70 46.31 27.08
CA GLY A 24 -27.29 46.02 25.78
C GLY A 24 -26.61 46.77 24.64
N LEU A 25 -26.23 48.02 24.87
CA LEU A 25 -25.53 48.85 23.89
C LEU A 25 -24.11 48.34 23.62
N VAL A 26 -23.40 47.88 24.65
CA VAL A 26 -22.09 47.21 24.49
C VAL A 26 -22.23 45.93 23.68
N ILE A 27 -23.23 45.09 23.97
CA ILE A 27 -23.47 43.85 23.19
C ILE A 27 -23.81 44.18 21.74
N ALA A 28 -24.66 45.18 21.49
CA ALA A 28 -25.03 45.60 20.15
C ALA A 28 -23.83 46.16 19.38
N VAL A 29 -22.97 46.97 20.03
CA VAL A 29 -21.72 47.47 19.42
C VAL A 29 -20.75 46.32 19.16
N SER A 30 -20.61 45.37 20.09
CA SER A 30 -19.77 44.17 19.91
C SER A 30 -20.24 43.32 18.72
N ILE A 31 -21.55 43.07 18.61
CA ILE A 31 -22.14 42.33 17.48
C ILE A 31 -21.98 43.12 16.18
N ALA A 32 -22.19 44.44 16.19
CA ALA A 32 -22.00 45.28 15.01
C ALA A 32 -20.53 45.36 14.58
N SER A 33 -19.58 45.38 15.53
CA SER A 33 -18.15 45.29 15.24
C SER A 33 -17.75 43.91 14.76
N LEU A 34 -18.36 42.83 15.26
CA LEU A 34 -18.16 41.48 14.74
C LEU A 34 -18.72 41.38 13.31
N PHE A 35 -19.91 41.93 13.06
CA PHE A 35 -20.53 41.96 11.74
C PHE A 35 -19.72 42.81 10.76
N LYS A 36 -19.17 43.96 11.20
CA LYS A 36 -18.20 44.75 10.42
C LYS A 36 -16.89 44.02 10.20
N PHE A 37 -16.40 43.25 11.18
CA PHE A 37 -15.18 42.44 11.03
C PHE A 37 -15.40 41.30 10.02
N TYR A 38 -16.58 40.67 10.04
CA TYR A 38 -16.98 39.68 9.04
C TYR A 38 -17.27 40.30 7.67
N SER A 39 -17.88 41.49 7.60
CA SER A 39 -18.19 42.16 6.33
C SER A 39 -16.98 42.89 5.73
N ALA A 40 -16.00 43.29 6.53
CA ALA A 40 -14.77 43.96 6.08
C ALA A 40 -13.63 42.98 5.74
N GLY A 41 -13.92 41.68 5.61
CA GLY A 41 -13.10 40.78 4.79
C GLY A 41 -11.68 40.50 5.28
N PHE A 42 -11.42 40.34 6.58
CA PHE A 42 -10.09 39.97 7.08
C PHE A 42 -9.82 38.46 7.16
N PHE A 43 -10.57 37.63 6.42
CA PHE A 43 -10.18 36.24 6.09
C PHE A 43 -10.48 35.85 4.64
N LEU A 44 -10.64 36.83 3.73
CA LEU A 44 -10.78 36.58 2.29
C LEU A 44 -9.58 37.12 1.51
N HIS A 45 -8.45 36.44 1.67
CA HIS A 45 -7.45 36.34 0.61
C HIS A 45 -6.97 34.89 0.55
N HIS A 46 -7.78 34.05 -0.10
CA HIS A 46 -7.33 33.07 -1.10
C HIS A 46 -8.46 32.24 -1.73
N GLU A 47 -9.73 32.36 -1.30
CA GLU A 47 -10.81 31.48 -1.82
C GLU A 47 -11.67 32.07 -2.96
N ASP A 48 -11.76 33.40 -3.10
CA ASP A 48 -12.62 33.99 -4.16
C ASP A 48 -11.96 34.07 -5.54
N ILE A 49 -10.63 33.94 -5.62
CA ILE A 49 -9.92 33.70 -6.90
C ILE A 49 -10.05 32.22 -7.31
N CYS A 50 -10.36 31.32 -6.37
CA CYS A 50 -10.60 29.91 -6.66
C CYS A 50 -12.07 29.60 -7.01
N GLN A 51 -13.05 30.39 -6.57
CA GLN A 51 -14.45 30.17 -6.99
C GLN A 51 -14.74 30.50 -8.46
N HIS A 52 -13.92 31.33 -9.11
CA HIS A 52 -13.93 31.46 -10.58
C HIS A 52 -13.15 30.34 -11.31
N PHE A 53 -12.38 29.53 -10.59
CA PHE A 53 -11.66 28.35 -11.12
C PHE A 53 -12.36 27.02 -10.82
N TYR A 54 -13.35 26.99 -9.91
CA TYR A 54 -14.06 25.77 -9.50
C TYR A 54 -15.56 25.76 -9.82
N HIS A 55 -16.01 26.59 -10.76
CA HIS A 55 -17.17 26.25 -11.59
C HIS A 55 -16.71 25.46 -12.83
N VAL A 56 -16.10 24.30 -12.60
CA VAL A 56 -15.90 23.25 -13.62
C VAL A 56 -16.84 22.10 -13.30
N SER A 57 -18.12 22.44 -13.17
CA SER A 57 -19.20 21.45 -13.15
C SER A 57 -19.92 21.32 -14.50
N ASP A 58 -19.45 21.99 -15.56
CA ASP A 58 -20.04 21.93 -16.91
C ASP A 58 -19.02 22.09 -18.08
N ALA A 59 -17.74 21.70 -17.92
CA ALA A 59 -16.73 21.89 -18.99
C ALA A 59 -15.86 20.67 -19.34
N TYR A 60 -16.34 19.45 -19.10
CA TYR A 60 -15.77 18.22 -19.70
C TYR A 60 -16.78 17.46 -20.54
N ASP A 61 -17.68 18.20 -21.20
CA ASP A 61 -18.34 17.71 -22.41
C ASP A 61 -17.62 18.36 -23.60
N GLY A 62 -16.51 17.76 -24.07
CA GLY A 62 -15.90 18.17 -25.34
C GLY A 62 -14.38 18.14 -25.50
N PHE A 63 -13.57 17.73 -24.51
CA PHE A 63 -12.13 17.55 -24.77
C PHE A 63 -11.84 16.13 -25.23
N ASP A 64 -11.82 15.92 -26.55
CA ASP A 64 -11.49 14.64 -27.16
C ASP A 64 -9.97 14.37 -27.04
N ILE A 65 -9.60 13.69 -25.95
CA ILE A 65 -8.22 13.26 -25.65
C ILE A 65 -7.69 12.35 -26.75
N ARG A 66 -8.55 11.57 -27.43
CA ARG A 66 -8.15 10.73 -28.56
C ARG A 66 -7.75 11.61 -29.75
N ALA A 67 -8.55 12.63 -30.07
CA ALA A 67 -8.19 13.60 -31.11
C ALA A 67 -6.90 14.38 -30.79
N LEU A 68 -6.64 14.69 -29.51
CA LEU A 68 -5.36 15.29 -29.10
C LEU A 68 -4.19 14.32 -29.26
N SER A 69 -4.35 13.07 -28.80
CA SER A 69 -3.33 12.01 -28.92
C SER A 69 -2.99 11.74 -30.38
N ASP A 70 -4.01 11.62 -31.24
CA ASP A 70 -3.84 11.39 -32.67
C ASP A 70 -3.12 12.57 -33.34
N ARG A 71 -3.48 13.81 -32.99
CA ARG A 71 -2.80 15.02 -33.50
C ARG A 71 -1.35 15.13 -33.04
N VAL A 72 -1.06 14.82 -31.78
CA VAL A 72 0.32 14.84 -31.27
C VAL A 72 1.14 13.72 -31.89
N GLY A 73 0.55 12.54 -32.11
CA GLY A 73 1.16 11.45 -32.88
C GLY A 73 1.49 11.87 -34.32
N GLU A 74 0.56 12.56 -35.00
CA GLU A 74 0.77 13.09 -36.36
C GLU A 74 1.89 14.14 -36.40
N VAL A 75 1.97 15.01 -35.39
CA VAL A 75 3.05 16.01 -35.27
C VAL A 75 4.41 15.32 -35.07
N LEU A 76 4.49 14.31 -34.21
CA LEU A 76 5.72 13.54 -33.99
C LEU A 76 6.19 12.84 -35.28
N ASP A 77 5.28 12.22 -36.04
CA ASP A 77 5.61 11.58 -37.33
C ASP A 77 6.09 12.60 -38.38
N LYS A 78 5.45 13.79 -38.44
CA LYS A 78 5.91 14.88 -39.32
C LYS A 78 7.29 15.41 -38.93
N MET A 79 7.58 15.52 -37.62
CA MET A 79 8.88 15.95 -37.12
C MET A 79 9.97 14.93 -37.44
N ASP A 80 9.70 13.63 -37.26
CA ASP A 80 10.62 12.54 -37.63
C ASP A 80 10.94 12.56 -39.14
N LYS A 81 9.92 12.70 -40.00
CA LYS A 81 10.10 12.81 -41.47
C LYS A 81 10.88 14.06 -41.88
N LEU A 82 10.63 15.19 -41.22
CA LEU A 82 11.35 16.44 -41.50
C LEU A 82 12.83 16.31 -41.11
N GLN A 83 13.11 15.69 -39.96
CA GLN A 83 14.46 15.41 -39.50
C GLN A 83 15.22 14.53 -40.51
N GLU A 84 14.61 13.41 -40.94
CA GLU A 84 15.22 12.52 -41.94
C GLU A 84 15.54 13.25 -43.26
N LYS A 85 14.64 14.14 -43.70
CA LYS A 85 14.83 14.92 -44.94
C LYS A 85 15.95 15.96 -44.80
N LEU A 86 16.04 16.64 -43.66
CA LEU A 86 17.11 17.59 -43.35
C LEU A 86 18.47 16.89 -43.28
N GLU A 87 18.54 15.75 -42.60
CA GLU A 87 19.78 14.94 -42.51
C GLU A 87 20.23 14.44 -43.89
N LYS A 88 19.30 13.97 -44.73
CA LYS A 88 19.62 13.60 -46.13
C LYS A 88 20.11 14.78 -46.96
N THR A 89 19.52 15.95 -46.80
CA THR A 89 19.93 17.17 -47.51
C THR A 89 21.34 17.59 -47.07
N VAL A 90 21.65 17.50 -45.78
CA VAL A 90 23.00 17.75 -45.26
C VAL A 90 24.00 16.72 -45.80
N GLN A 91 23.64 15.44 -45.90
CA GLN A 91 24.49 14.41 -46.50
C GLN A 91 24.69 14.58 -48.02
N GLU A 92 23.68 15.00 -48.77
CA GLU A 92 23.81 15.33 -50.19
C GLU A 92 24.69 16.57 -50.40
N MET A 93 24.60 17.54 -49.48
CA MET A 93 25.54 18.65 -49.34
C MET A 93 26.95 18.21 -48.93
N GLU A 94 27.23 16.96 -48.60
CA GLU A 94 28.60 16.44 -48.48
C GLU A 94 29.07 15.76 -49.76
N LYS A 95 28.17 15.11 -50.49
CA LYS A 95 28.48 14.32 -51.70
C LYS A 95 28.69 15.15 -52.95
N ASN A 96 27.95 16.24 -53.14
CA ASN A 96 28.05 17.06 -54.37
C ASN A 96 29.24 18.03 -54.32
N LYS A 97 30.44 17.56 -54.64
CA LYS A 97 31.72 18.29 -54.54
C LYS A 97 32.01 19.28 -55.71
N VAL A 98 31.01 19.91 -56.33
CA VAL A 98 31.25 20.77 -57.51
C VAL A 98 30.62 22.17 -57.38
N ASP A 99 31.52 23.13 -57.61
CA ASP A 99 31.45 24.57 -57.88
C ASP A 99 30.93 25.61 -56.88
N LEU A 100 31.87 26.51 -56.54
CA LEU A 100 31.69 27.80 -55.87
C LEU A 100 31.07 28.81 -56.85
N GLY A 101 29.86 29.27 -56.55
CA GLY A 101 29.24 30.38 -57.26
C GLY A 101 28.42 31.27 -56.33
N LYS A 102 29.02 32.39 -55.89
CA LYS A 102 28.41 33.60 -55.31
C LYS A 102 27.03 33.44 -54.67
N THR A 103 26.99 32.99 -53.42
CA THR A 103 25.94 33.33 -52.46
C THR A 103 26.60 33.70 -51.13
N THR A 104 26.00 34.63 -50.40
CA THR A 104 26.59 35.43 -49.31
C THR A 104 26.97 34.62 -48.05
N MET A 105 26.85 33.30 -48.07
CA MET A 105 27.14 32.41 -46.95
C MET A 105 27.92 31.20 -47.49
N THR A 106 29.07 30.89 -46.88
CA THR A 106 29.84 29.73 -47.33
C THR A 106 29.05 28.44 -47.03
N ARG A 107 29.13 27.43 -47.90
CA ARG A 107 28.44 26.13 -47.72
C ARG A 107 28.67 25.50 -46.34
N LEU A 108 29.86 25.74 -45.78
CA LEU A 108 30.24 25.30 -44.44
C LEU A 108 29.48 26.04 -43.32
N GLU A 109 29.27 27.35 -43.46
CA GLU A 109 28.44 28.13 -42.54
C GLU A 109 26.97 27.75 -42.64
N HIS A 110 26.46 27.51 -43.86
CA HIS A 110 25.09 27.02 -44.05
C HIS A 110 24.88 25.63 -43.45
N LYS A 111 25.86 24.72 -43.60
CA LYS A 111 25.84 23.41 -42.93
C LYS A 111 25.82 23.56 -41.41
N ARG A 112 26.73 24.37 -40.85
CA ARG A 112 26.81 24.58 -39.40
C ARG A 112 25.51 25.18 -38.85
N PHE A 113 24.90 26.11 -39.58
CA PHE A 113 23.59 26.67 -39.25
C PHE A 113 22.49 25.60 -39.25
N LEU A 114 22.39 24.76 -40.28
CA LEU A 114 21.40 23.68 -40.33
C LEU A 114 21.58 22.66 -39.19
N GLU A 115 22.81 22.28 -38.87
CA GLU A 115 23.07 21.32 -37.79
C GLU A 115 22.80 21.91 -36.40
N GLN A 116 23.26 23.14 -36.14
CA GLN A 116 23.22 23.75 -34.81
C GLN A 116 21.92 24.49 -34.49
N GLU A 117 21.36 25.21 -35.45
CA GLU A 117 20.19 26.09 -35.25
C GLU A 117 18.87 25.45 -35.70
N VAL A 118 18.92 24.36 -36.49
CA VAL A 118 17.70 23.71 -37.02
C VAL A 118 17.56 22.27 -36.53
N ILE A 119 18.51 21.39 -36.86
CA ILE A 119 18.40 19.95 -36.53
C ILE A 119 18.46 19.72 -35.03
N ARG A 120 19.40 20.36 -34.32
CA ARG A 120 19.55 20.17 -32.87
C ARG A 120 18.34 20.68 -32.06
N PRO A 121 17.77 21.88 -32.33
CA PRO A 121 16.53 22.32 -31.68
C PRO A 121 15.31 21.47 -32.08
N LEU A 122 15.22 21.02 -33.34
CA LEU A 122 14.15 20.11 -33.79
C LEU A 122 14.19 18.78 -33.03
N TYR A 123 15.37 18.20 -32.87
CA TYR A 123 15.59 16.99 -32.07
C TYR A 123 15.25 17.22 -30.59
N GLY A 124 15.63 18.37 -30.03
CA GLY A 124 15.25 18.77 -28.67
C GLY A 124 13.74 18.90 -28.49
N ALA A 125 13.04 19.54 -29.43
CA ALA A 125 11.58 19.67 -29.42
C ALA A 125 10.89 18.31 -29.58
N HIS A 126 11.43 17.42 -30.41
CA HIS A 126 10.92 16.06 -30.60
C HIS A 126 11.01 15.23 -29.32
N ILE A 127 12.16 15.29 -28.63
CA ILE A 127 12.34 14.64 -27.34
C ILE A 127 11.37 15.22 -26.30
N ALA A 128 11.26 16.55 -26.23
CA ALA A 128 10.35 17.21 -25.29
C ALA A 128 8.88 16.82 -25.53
N LEU A 129 8.45 16.73 -26.79
CA LEU A 129 7.10 16.28 -27.16
C LEU A 129 6.87 14.79 -26.86
N ARG A 130 7.86 13.92 -27.08
CA ARG A 130 7.77 12.49 -26.69
C ARG A 130 7.74 12.29 -25.17
N GLN A 131 8.30 13.22 -24.40
CA GLN A 131 8.22 13.22 -22.94
C GLN A 131 6.82 13.58 -22.42
N ILE A 132 6.03 14.31 -23.21
CA ILE A 132 4.60 14.56 -22.92
C ILE A 132 3.83 13.29 -23.23
N ARG A 133 3.53 12.49 -22.20
CA ARG A 133 2.71 11.27 -22.34
C ARG A 133 1.23 11.61 -22.28
N LEU A 134 0.55 11.46 -23.42
CA LEU A 134 -0.90 11.49 -23.50
C LEU A 134 -1.48 10.10 -23.19
N PRO A 135 -2.71 10.00 -22.65
CA PRO A 135 -3.34 8.71 -22.34
C PRO A 135 -3.50 7.88 -23.61
N GLN A 136 -2.93 6.67 -23.64
CA GLN A 136 -3.19 5.70 -24.70
C GLN A 136 -4.43 4.87 -24.36
N ALA A 137 -5.44 4.92 -25.22
CA ALA A 137 -6.63 4.11 -25.12
C ALA A 137 -6.41 2.75 -25.78
N ASP A 138 -5.67 1.86 -25.12
CA ASP A 138 -5.49 0.49 -25.62
C ASP A 138 -6.60 -0.46 -25.12
N GLY A 139 -7.38 -0.96 -26.07
CA GLY A 139 -7.69 -2.39 -26.20
C GLY A 139 -8.69 -3.06 -25.24
N ILE A 140 -9.99 -2.95 -25.57
CA ILE A 140 -11.08 -3.94 -25.43
C ILE A 140 -10.94 -5.01 -24.31
N ARG A 141 -11.57 -4.73 -23.17
CA ARG A 141 -12.51 -5.62 -22.46
C ARG A 141 -13.51 -4.70 -21.75
N ASN A 142 -14.76 -5.15 -21.59
CA ASN A 142 -15.85 -4.41 -20.93
C ASN A 142 -15.58 -4.15 -19.44
N SER A 143 -14.57 -3.36 -19.12
CA SER A 143 -14.41 -2.62 -17.89
C SER A 143 -14.34 -1.17 -18.31
N THR A 144 -15.26 -0.35 -17.82
CA THR A 144 -15.13 1.10 -17.79
C THR A 144 -13.67 1.45 -17.50
N MET A 145 -12.99 2.10 -18.46
CA MET A 145 -11.67 2.67 -18.24
C MET A 145 -11.81 3.74 -17.15
N LYS A 146 -11.73 3.32 -15.88
CA LYS A 146 -11.34 4.23 -14.80
C LYS A 146 -9.85 4.45 -15.00
N GLU A 147 -9.51 5.40 -15.87
CA GLU A 147 -8.21 6.04 -15.80
C GLU A 147 -7.93 6.36 -14.33
N MET A 148 -6.69 6.11 -13.88
CA MET A 148 -6.21 6.62 -12.60
C MET A 148 -5.43 7.91 -12.88
N PRO A 149 -6.12 9.05 -13.12
CA PRO A 149 -5.48 10.31 -13.53
C PRO A 149 -4.38 10.75 -12.55
N LEU A 150 -4.45 10.30 -11.30
CA LEU A 150 -3.51 10.65 -10.24
C LEU A 150 -2.12 10.01 -10.38
N ILE A 151 -1.98 8.86 -11.06
CA ILE A 151 -0.67 8.20 -11.24
C ILE A 151 0.26 9.07 -12.09
N ASN A 152 -0.30 9.73 -13.11
CA ASN A 152 0.44 10.57 -14.05
C ASN A 152 0.92 11.88 -13.44
N THR A 153 0.49 12.21 -12.22
CA THR A 153 0.97 13.38 -11.46
C THR A 153 2.44 13.22 -11.03
N PHE A 154 2.92 12.00 -10.85
CA PHE A 154 4.26 11.74 -10.32
C PHE A 154 5.31 11.67 -11.45
N ILE A 155 6.34 12.52 -11.34
CA ILE A 155 7.45 12.55 -12.30
C ILE A 155 8.41 11.37 -12.08
N VAL A 156 8.64 11.00 -10.82
CA VAL A 156 9.55 9.90 -10.44
C VAL A 156 8.99 8.57 -10.92
N GLU A 157 9.73 7.88 -11.78
CA GLU A 157 9.34 6.59 -12.35
C GLU A 157 9.08 5.53 -11.28
N GLU A 158 9.92 5.49 -10.25
CA GLU A 158 9.79 4.51 -9.16
C GLU A 158 8.49 4.70 -8.36
N ILE A 159 8.08 5.94 -8.14
CA ILE A 159 6.79 6.23 -7.49
C ILE A 159 5.66 5.73 -8.39
N ARG A 160 5.71 5.98 -9.70
CA ARG A 160 4.70 5.49 -10.65
C ARG A 160 4.65 3.96 -10.66
N LYS A 161 5.81 3.28 -10.71
CA LYS A 161 5.91 1.82 -10.62
C LYS A 161 5.28 1.32 -9.33
N TYR A 162 5.57 1.95 -8.20
CA TYR A 162 5.00 1.59 -6.91
C TYR A 162 3.48 1.78 -6.89
N ILE A 163 2.94 2.97 -7.18
CA ILE A 163 1.49 3.23 -7.06
C ILE A 163 0.62 2.53 -8.11
N THR A 164 1.20 2.07 -9.23
CA THR A 164 0.46 1.38 -10.28
C THR A 164 -0.10 0.06 -9.76
N PRO A 165 -1.42 -0.21 -9.89
CA PRO A 165 -2.02 -1.46 -9.46
C PRO A 165 -1.32 -2.67 -10.10
N LYS A 166 -1.08 -3.70 -9.31
CA LYS A 166 -0.38 -4.92 -9.72
C LYS A 166 -1.40 -6.00 -10.03
N GLU A 167 -1.45 -6.45 -11.28
CA GLU A 167 -2.38 -7.49 -11.70
C GLU A 167 -1.91 -8.87 -11.25
N ASN A 168 -2.85 -9.78 -10.99
CA ASN A 168 -2.49 -11.15 -10.66
C ASN A 168 -2.02 -11.88 -11.93
N ARG A 169 -0.86 -12.54 -11.90
CA ARG A 169 -0.28 -13.28 -13.04
C ARG A 169 -1.22 -14.34 -13.62
N ALA A 170 -2.05 -14.93 -12.76
CA ALA A 170 -3.02 -15.98 -13.14
C ALA A 170 -4.37 -15.44 -13.64
N GLY A 171 -4.58 -14.11 -13.67
CA GLY A 171 -5.85 -13.48 -14.08
C GLY A 171 -7.06 -13.75 -13.19
N ASN A 172 -6.88 -14.51 -12.11
CA ASN A 172 -7.92 -14.89 -11.14
C ASN A 172 -7.86 -14.02 -9.88
N ILE A 173 -8.91 -14.06 -9.05
CA ILE A 173 -8.94 -13.41 -7.73
C ILE A 173 -7.84 -13.98 -6.82
N ASN A 174 -7.05 -13.11 -6.19
CA ASN A 174 -5.95 -13.49 -5.31
C ASN A 174 -6.44 -13.98 -3.94
N ILE A 175 -5.48 -14.33 -3.08
CA ILE A 175 -5.76 -14.86 -1.74
C ILE A 175 -6.47 -13.87 -0.80
N TYR A 176 -6.41 -12.57 -1.10
CA TYR A 176 -7.08 -11.51 -0.37
C TYR A 176 -8.47 -11.16 -0.91
N GLY A 177 -8.93 -11.86 -1.95
CA GLY A 177 -10.24 -11.60 -2.54
C GLY A 177 -10.26 -10.42 -3.53
N THR A 178 -9.11 -10.04 -4.10
CA THR A 178 -9.02 -8.93 -5.07
C THR A 178 -8.44 -9.38 -6.42
N GLU A 179 -8.82 -8.70 -7.50
CA GLU A 179 -8.31 -8.97 -8.86
C GLU A 179 -6.93 -8.32 -9.11
N ARG A 180 -6.65 -7.25 -8.37
CA ARG A 180 -5.42 -6.47 -8.44
C ARG A 180 -5.00 -6.05 -7.05
N ILE A 181 -3.71 -5.81 -6.86
CA ILE A 181 -3.13 -5.28 -5.63
C ILE A 181 -2.91 -3.77 -5.78
N TYR A 182 -3.36 -3.01 -4.78
CA TYR A 182 -3.24 -1.55 -4.74
C TYR A 182 -2.26 -1.13 -3.65
N ASN A 183 -1.18 -0.45 -4.04
CA ASN A 183 -0.15 0.00 -3.11
C ASN A 183 -0.60 1.18 -2.25
N THR A 184 0.02 1.28 -1.07
CA THR A 184 -0.38 2.14 0.05
C THR A 184 0.11 3.58 -0.14
N VAL A 185 -0.45 4.25 -1.14
CA VAL A 185 -0.38 5.71 -1.26
C VAL A 185 -1.82 6.15 -1.44
N GLY A 186 -2.35 6.91 -0.48
CA GLY A 186 -3.79 7.12 -0.23
C GLY A 186 -4.69 7.49 -1.42
N HIS A 187 -4.14 7.76 -2.60
CA HIS A 187 -4.84 7.85 -3.88
C HIS A 187 -5.77 6.66 -4.16
N ALA A 188 -5.33 5.42 -3.90
CA ALA A 188 -6.18 4.25 -4.09
C ALA A 188 -7.42 4.31 -3.17
N CYS A 189 -7.25 4.87 -1.97
CA CYS A 189 -8.33 5.03 -1.02
C CYS A 189 -9.39 6.06 -1.44
N VAL A 190 -9.01 7.08 -2.22
CA VAL A 190 -9.96 8.07 -2.77
C VAL A 190 -11.01 7.39 -3.64
N LEU A 191 -10.65 6.30 -4.33
CA LEU A 191 -11.59 5.52 -5.15
C LEU A 191 -12.58 4.72 -4.32
N MET A 192 -12.34 4.56 -3.01
CA MET A 192 -13.19 3.87 -2.04
C MET A 192 -13.96 4.84 -1.13
N LYS A 193 -14.23 6.06 -1.61
CA LYS A 193 -14.90 7.12 -0.85
C LYS A 193 -16.11 6.60 -0.07
N LYS A 194 -17.02 5.86 -0.72
CA LYS A 194 -18.27 5.38 -0.10
C LYS A 194 -17.98 4.45 1.08
N GLU A 195 -17.14 3.45 0.88
CA GLU A 195 -16.74 2.51 1.93
C GLU A 195 -15.97 3.20 3.07
N LEU A 196 -15.15 4.20 2.74
CA LEU A 196 -14.41 4.97 3.74
C LEU A 196 -15.34 5.87 4.57
N GLU A 197 -16.32 6.50 3.95
CA GLU A 197 -17.37 7.27 4.63
C GLU A 197 -18.19 6.38 5.55
N GLU A 198 -18.60 5.19 5.09
CA GLU A 198 -19.27 4.18 5.94
C GLU A 198 -18.38 3.74 7.10
N TYR A 199 -17.08 3.55 6.85
CA TYR A 199 -16.11 3.23 7.88
C TYR A 199 -15.93 4.38 8.88
N MET A 200 -16.05 5.63 8.48
CA MET A 200 -15.89 6.79 9.36
C MET A 200 -17.20 7.29 9.98
N ASP A 201 -18.32 6.66 9.64
CA ASP A 201 -19.65 6.97 10.20
C ASP A 201 -19.85 6.30 11.57
N TYR A 202 -19.52 7.04 12.62
CA TYR A 202 -19.73 6.68 14.02
C TYR A 202 -19.77 7.92 14.92
N ASP A 203 -20.47 7.82 16.06
CA ASP A 203 -20.44 8.87 17.08
C ASP A 203 -19.17 8.77 17.93
N ILE A 204 -18.52 9.90 18.21
CA ILE A 204 -17.33 9.95 19.07
C ILE A 204 -17.67 9.42 20.47
N GLY A 205 -16.84 8.51 20.98
CA GLY A 205 -17.02 7.88 22.30
C GLY A 205 -18.07 6.76 22.34
N SER A 206 -18.84 6.57 21.26
CA SER A 206 -19.73 5.43 21.12
C SER A 206 -18.96 4.13 20.83
N TYR A 207 -19.68 3.01 20.71
CA TYR A 207 -19.06 1.76 20.29
C TYR A 207 -18.92 1.68 18.76
N CYS A 208 -17.75 1.26 18.29
CA CYS A 208 -17.54 1.00 16.87
C CYS A 208 -18.52 -0.05 16.34
N LYS A 209 -18.92 0.12 15.07
CA LYS A 209 -19.61 -0.93 14.31
C LYS A 209 -18.71 -2.17 14.23
N ASP A 210 -19.34 -3.32 14.03
CA ASP A 210 -18.64 -4.60 13.93
C ASP A 210 -18.34 -4.93 12.47
N ASP A 211 -17.36 -4.24 11.92
CA ASP A 211 -17.12 -4.12 10.48
C ASP A 211 -15.65 -4.39 10.13
N TRP A 212 -15.04 -5.36 10.81
CA TRP A 212 -13.65 -5.76 10.53
C TRP A 212 -13.43 -6.16 9.06
N ASN A 213 -14.46 -6.72 8.41
CA ASN A 213 -14.46 -7.08 6.99
C ASN A 213 -14.41 -5.84 6.08
N LEU A 214 -15.13 -4.76 6.42
CA LEU A 214 -15.05 -3.48 5.73
C LEU A 214 -13.65 -2.86 5.91
N SER A 215 -13.14 -2.88 7.15
CA SER A 215 -11.79 -2.44 7.49
C SER A 215 -10.74 -3.16 6.63
N GLN A 216 -10.79 -4.49 6.57
CA GLN A 216 -9.85 -5.27 5.76
C GLN A 216 -10.01 -5.01 4.27
N LYS A 217 -11.26 -4.87 3.79
CA LYS A 217 -11.55 -4.53 2.40
C LYS A 217 -10.88 -3.20 2.01
N LEU A 218 -10.97 -2.18 2.85
CA LEU A 218 -10.29 -0.91 2.63
C LEU A 218 -8.77 -1.08 2.58
N MET A 219 -8.16 -1.79 3.55
CA MET A 219 -6.70 -2.00 3.59
C MET A 219 -6.18 -2.71 2.34
N VAL A 220 -6.81 -3.82 1.95
CA VAL A 220 -6.38 -4.63 0.77
C VAL A 220 -6.47 -3.84 -0.53
N ASN A 221 -7.35 -2.84 -0.59
CA ASN A 221 -7.52 -1.95 -1.74
C ASN A 221 -6.75 -0.62 -1.61
N GLY A 222 -5.76 -0.55 -0.70
CA GLY A 222 -4.79 0.56 -0.65
C GLY A 222 -5.17 1.72 0.28
N CYS A 223 -6.14 1.55 1.20
CA CYS A 223 -6.43 2.50 2.28
C CYS A 223 -5.59 2.29 3.55
N ASP A 224 -4.44 1.62 3.45
CA ASP A 224 -3.58 1.31 4.60
C ASP A 224 -2.49 2.41 4.75
N PRO A 225 -2.22 2.96 5.94
CA PRO A 225 -2.93 2.76 7.20
C PRO A 225 -4.32 3.39 7.20
N LEU A 226 -5.28 2.70 7.82
CA LEU A 226 -6.63 3.23 8.00
C LEU A 226 -6.65 4.45 8.93
N PRO A 227 -7.59 5.39 8.72
CA PRO A 227 -7.80 6.49 9.65
C PRO A 227 -8.20 5.97 11.04
N ARG A 228 -7.65 6.61 12.08
CA ARG A 228 -7.95 6.24 13.47
C ARG A 228 -9.39 6.60 13.80
N ARG A 229 -10.13 5.64 14.34
CA ARG A 229 -11.49 5.89 14.85
C ARG A 229 -11.46 6.37 16.31
N ARG A 230 -12.39 7.26 16.65
CA ARG A 230 -12.63 7.74 18.02
C ARG A 230 -13.84 7.06 18.68
N CYS A 231 -14.05 5.77 18.36
CA CYS A 231 -15.07 4.91 18.98
C CYS A 231 -14.39 3.78 19.77
N LEU A 232 -15.15 3.13 20.64
CA LEU A 232 -14.69 2.04 21.49
C LEU A 232 -14.88 0.69 20.80
N THR A 233 -13.80 -0.08 20.63
CA THR A 233 -13.86 -1.43 20.06
C THR A 233 -14.63 -2.38 20.99
N ARG A 234 -15.60 -3.11 20.43
CA ARG A 234 -16.39 -4.09 21.18
C ARG A 234 -15.61 -5.39 21.35
N ALA A 235 -15.54 -5.87 22.59
CA ALA A 235 -15.10 -7.23 22.92
C ALA A 235 -16.31 -8.20 22.97
N SER A 236 -16.03 -9.51 23.06
CA SER A 236 -17.08 -10.49 23.34
C SER A 236 -17.69 -10.26 24.72
N LYS A 237 -19.03 -10.32 24.82
CA LYS A 237 -19.74 -10.18 26.11
C LYS A 237 -19.43 -11.30 27.10
N VAL A 238 -19.04 -12.47 26.58
CA VAL A 238 -18.75 -13.68 27.34
C VAL A 238 -17.25 -13.98 27.40
N TYR A 239 -16.42 -12.94 27.26
CA TYR A 239 -14.97 -13.07 27.31
C TYR A 239 -14.50 -13.75 28.60
N GLN A 240 -13.56 -14.68 28.44
CA GLN A 240 -12.96 -15.44 29.51
C GLN A 240 -11.45 -15.24 29.54
N LYS A 241 -10.87 -15.44 30.72
CA LYS A 241 -9.42 -15.42 30.91
C LYS A 241 -8.76 -16.42 29.93
N PRO A 242 -7.80 -15.98 29.09
CA PRO A 242 -7.06 -16.88 28.22
C PRO A 242 -6.27 -17.94 28.99
N TYR A 243 -5.95 -19.05 28.32
CA TYR A 243 -5.09 -20.08 28.88
C TYR A 243 -3.70 -19.52 29.24
N PRO A 244 -3.02 -20.07 30.27
CA PRO A 244 -1.63 -19.75 30.55
C PRO A 244 -0.73 -20.02 29.34
N ILE A 245 0.39 -19.30 29.23
CA ILE A 245 1.25 -19.37 28.05
C ILE A 245 1.75 -20.78 27.73
N ASN A 246 1.98 -21.60 28.76
CA ASN A 246 2.46 -22.98 28.59
C ASN A 246 1.45 -23.89 27.90
N GLU A 247 0.15 -23.60 28.05
CA GLU A 247 -0.94 -24.37 27.43
C GLU A 247 -1.43 -23.71 26.14
N SER A 248 -1.46 -22.37 26.09
CA SER A 248 -2.08 -21.62 25.00
C SER A 248 -1.40 -21.83 23.65
N LEU A 249 -0.11 -22.21 23.62
CA LEU A 249 0.62 -22.41 22.37
C LEU A 249 0.06 -23.55 21.52
N TRP A 250 -0.39 -24.64 22.13
CA TRP A 250 -0.75 -25.87 21.41
C TRP A 250 -2.19 -26.34 21.68
N ARG A 251 -2.99 -25.50 22.33
CA ARG A 251 -4.40 -25.73 22.60
C ARG A 251 -5.25 -24.74 21.81
N LEU A 252 -6.38 -25.20 21.28
CA LEU A 252 -7.36 -24.29 20.69
C LEU A 252 -7.90 -23.34 21.77
N PRO A 253 -7.91 -22.02 21.52
CA PRO A 253 -8.49 -21.04 22.43
C PRO A 253 -9.99 -21.26 22.64
N ASP A 254 -10.55 -20.63 23.68
CA ASP A 254 -11.99 -20.60 23.91
C ASP A 254 -12.68 -19.76 22.81
N ASP A 255 -13.65 -20.36 22.14
CA ASP A 255 -14.49 -19.73 21.10
C ASP A 255 -15.13 -18.43 21.59
N ARG A 256 -15.46 -18.34 22.88
CA ARG A 256 -16.10 -17.17 23.49
C ARG A 256 -15.24 -15.92 23.46
N ASN A 257 -13.93 -16.06 23.28
CA ASN A 257 -13.01 -14.93 23.20
C ASN A 257 -12.94 -14.30 21.80
N VAL A 258 -13.64 -14.88 20.82
CA VAL A 258 -13.70 -14.39 19.45
C VAL A 258 -15.09 -13.84 19.14
N ARG A 259 -15.14 -12.75 18.37
CA ARG A 259 -16.39 -12.24 17.81
C ARG A 259 -16.63 -12.90 16.45
N TRP A 260 -17.51 -13.89 16.44
CA TRP A 260 -17.78 -14.70 15.25
C TRP A 260 -18.67 -14.03 14.20
N SER A 261 -19.16 -12.82 14.48
CA SER A 261 -19.92 -12.00 13.54
C SER A 261 -19.11 -11.76 12.26
N ASN A 262 -19.80 -11.79 11.12
CA ASN A 262 -19.21 -11.73 9.77
C ASN A 262 -18.30 -12.91 9.35
N TYR A 263 -18.12 -13.93 10.19
CA TYR A 263 -17.57 -15.23 9.77
C TYR A 263 -18.68 -16.22 9.43
N GLN A 264 -18.38 -17.16 8.52
CA GLN A 264 -19.29 -18.27 8.22
C GLN A 264 -19.36 -19.27 9.39
N CYS A 265 -18.21 -19.55 10.01
CA CYS A 265 -18.12 -20.38 11.20
C CYS A 265 -18.43 -19.59 12.48
N ARG A 266 -18.91 -20.30 13.52
CA ARG A 266 -19.25 -19.74 14.84
C ARG A 266 -18.40 -20.28 16.00
N ASN A 267 -17.44 -21.14 15.70
CA ASN A 267 -16.45 -21.70 16.62
C ASN A 267 -15.25 -22.25 15.83
N PHE A 268 -14.14 -22.51 16.51
CA PHE A 268 -12.92 -23.06 15.95
C PHE A 268 -13.12 -24.49 15.42
N GLN A 269 -14.00 -25.28 16.05
CA GLN A 269 -14.30 -26.64 15.58
C GLN A 269 -14.89 -26.65 14.16
N CYS A 270 -15.72 -25.66 13.81
CA CYS A 270 -16.26 -25.46 12.47
C CYS A 270 -15.18 -25.18 11.42
N LEU A 271 -14.02 -24.63 11.82
CA LEU A 271 -12.91 -24.31 10.91
C LEU A 271 -12.04 -25.53 10.56
N SER A 272 -12.38 -26.72 11.08
CA SER A 272 -11.70 -27.97 10.80
C SER A 272 -11.57 -28.25 9.30
N SER A 273 -10.47 -28.89 8.89
CA SER A 273 -10.26 -29.27 7.49
C SER A 273 -11.35 -30.19 6.93
N LYS A 274 -12.08 -30.89 7.81
CA LYS A 274 -13.18 -31.79 7.46
C LYS A 274 -14.46 -31.05 7.06
N ASN A 275 -14.61 -29.77 7.41
CA ASN A 275 -15.78 -28.99 7.05
C ASN A 275 -15.57 -28.32 5.68
N PRO A 276 -16.37 -28.66 4.64
CA PRO A 276 -16.26 -28.05 3.32
C PRO A 276 -16.83 -26.62 3.29
N LYS A 277 -17.74 -26.27 4.21
CA LYS A 277 -18.39 -24.94 4.29
C LYS A 277 -17.72 -24.00 5.30
N ARG A 278 -16.44 -24.21 5.60
CA ARG A 278 -15.70 -23.43 6.61
C ARG A 278 -15.39 -21.98 6.21
N GLY A 279 -15.66 -21.61 4.95
CA GLY A 279 -15.51 -20.24 4.46
C GLY A 279 -14.09 -19.80 4.09
N TYR A 280 -13.11 -20.71 4.13
CA TYR A 280 -11.75 -20.42 3.66
C TYR A 280 -11.03 -21.70 3.18
N SER A 281 -10.15 -21.56 2.19
CA SER A 281 -9.40 -22.66 1.57
C SER A 281 -7.88 -22.58 1.75
N LYS A 282 -7.37 -21.43 2.19
CA LYS A 282 -5.93 -21.11 2.10
C LYS A 282 -5.03 -21.85 3.08
N CYS A 283 -5.55 -22.30 4.23
CA CYS A 283 -4.77 -23.12 5.14
C CYS A 283 -5.54 -24.37 5.59
N THR A 284 -5.28 -25.49 4.94
CA THR A 284 -5.89 -26.77 5.30
C THR A 284 -5.28 -27.31 6.59
N GLY A 285 -6.11 -27.45 7.64
CA GLY A 285 -5.67 -28.02 8.91
C GLY A 285 -5.00 -27.02 9.87
N CYS A 286 -5.00 -25.72 9.56
CA CYS A 286 -4.42 -24.67 10.42
C CYS A 286 -4.95 -24.64 11.86
N PHE A 287 -6.18 -25.12 12.07
CA PHE A 287 -6.86 -25.18 13.37
C PHE A 287 -6.77 -26.57 14.02
N GLU A 288 -6.01 -27.50 13.44
CA GLU A 288 -5.77 -28.83 13.99
C GLU A 288 -4.40 -28.82 14.69
N MET A 289 -4.38 -28.41 15.97
CA MET A 289 -3.13 -28.20 16.73
C MET A 289 -2.24 -29.45 16.78
N ASP A 290 -2.83 -30.66 16.74
CA ASP A 290 -2.08 -31.91 16.68
C ASP A 290 -1.25 -32.09 15.40
N LYS A 291 -1.65 -31.46 14.29
CA LYS A 291 -0.87 -31.43 13.05
C LYS A 291 0.10 -30.26 13.05
N GLU A 292 -0.35 -29.09 13.49
CA GLU A 292 0.49 -27.88 13.56
C GLU A 292 1.71 -28.10 14.46
N LYS A 293 1.57 -28.85 15.55
CA LYS A 293 2.70 -29.20 16.45
C LYS A 293 3.75 -30.11 15.79
N LEU A 294 3.58 -30.62 14.59
CA LEU A 294 4.64 -31.43 13.95
C LEU A 294 5.51 -30.60 13.00
N LYS A 295 5.07 -29.39 12.63
CA LYS A 295 5.76 -28.53 11.67
C LYS A 295 7.14 -28.09 12.21
N TRP A 296 8.16 -28.19 11.34
CA TRP A 296 9.56 -27.81 11.58
C TRP A 296 10.31 -28.54 12.72
N VAL A 297 9.73 -29.63 13.26
CA VAL A 297 10.33 -30.42 14.34
C VAL A 297 10.78 -31.79 13.85
N THR A 298 9.92 -32.49 13.12
CA THR A 298 10.22 -33.82 12.59
C THR A 298 10.85 -33.71 11.21
N ASN A 299 11.86 -34.53 10.95
CA ASN A 299 12.38 -34.70 9.60
C ASN A 299 11.25 -35.17 8.69
N SER A 300 10.96 -34.36 7.69
CA SER A 300 10.14 -34.77 6.56
C SER A 300 11.00 -35.55 5.56
N SER A 301 10.36 -36.34 4.71
CA SER A 301 11.04 -37.00 3.59
C SER A 301 11.44 -36.02 2.48
N LEU A 302 10.92 -34.79 2.49
CA LEU A 302 11.21 -33.80 1.45
C LEU A 302 12.48 -33.00 1.78
N PRO A 303 13.43 -32.87 0.83
CA PRO A 303 14.67 -32.11 1.03
C PRO A 303 14.48 -30.61 1.32
N VAL A 304 13.29 -30.08 1.07
CA VAL A 304 12.94 -28.67 1.25
C VAL A 304 12.56 -28.32 2.69
N ASP A 305 12.35 -29.31 3.56
CA ASP A 305 11.93 -29.06 4.94
C ASP A 305 13.14 -28.80 5.84
N PHE A 306 13.33 -27.54 6.23
CA PHE A 306 14.38 -27.14 7.18
C PHE A 306 13.85 -27.17 8.61
N LEU A 307 14.59 -27.83 9.51
CA LEU A 307 14.26 -27.85 10.93
C LEU A 307 14.65 -26.56 11.63
N ILE A 308 13.82 -26.10 12.57
CA ILE A 308 14.14 -24.90 13.38
C ILE A 308 15.47 -25.07 14.13
N LYS A 309 15.73 -26.27 14.67
CA LYS A 309 16.99 -26.56 15.37
C LYS A 309 18.21 -26.35 14.48
N ASP A 310 18.15 -26.83 13.24
CA ASP A 310 19.23 -26.68 12.28
C ASP A 310 19.44 -25.23 11.86
N VAL A 311 18.35 -24.49 11.65
CA VAL A 311 18.42 -23.07 11.26
C VAL A 311 19.04 -22.25 12.39
N LEU A 312 18.60 -22.45 13.63
CA LEU A 312 19.13 -21.75 14.80
C LEU A 312 20.58 -22.14 15.10
N ALA A 313 21.00 -23.38 14.81
CA ALA A 313 22.37 -23.84 14.99
C ALA A 313 23.39 -23.15 14.08
N ILE A 314 22.96 -22.50 12.99
CA ILE A 314 23.85 -21.75 12.11
C ILE A 314 24.37 -20.48 12.78
N LYS A 315 23.55 -19.85 13.64
CA LYS A 315 23.90 -18.64 14.40
C LYS A 315 23.41 -18.77 15.86
N PRO A 316 24.06 -19.64 16.66
CA PRO A 316 23.58 -19.99 17.98
C PRO A 316 23.55 -18.75 18.90
N GLY A 317 22.39 -18.45 19.46
CA GLY A 317 22.19 -17.31 20.38
C GLY A 317 22.06 -15.93 19.72
N GLU A 318 22.22 -15.82 18.39
CA GLU A 318 22.12 -14.53 17.69
C GLU A 318 20.68 -14.20 17.25
N ILE A 319 19.86 -15.22 16.96
CA ILE A 319 18.48 -15.05 16.52
C ILE A 319 17.57 -14.87 17.73
N ARG A 320 17.01 -13.67 17.93
CA ARG A 320 16.19 -13.33 19.10
C ARG A 320 14.85 -12.73 18.73
N ILE A 321 14.79 -11.96 17.64
CA ILE A 321 13.58 -11.37 17.10
C ILE A 321 13.42 -11.69 15.61
N GLY A 322 12.20 -12.04 15.20
CA GLY A 322 11.92 -12.29 13.80
C GLY A 322 10.53 -11.88 13.35
N LEU A 323 10.34 -11.93 12.04
CA LEU A 323 9.08 -11.72 11.35
C LEU A 323 8.69 -13.01 10.64
N ASP A 324 7.45 -13.45 10.82
CA ASP A 324 6.82 -14.53 10.07
C ASP A 324 5.82 -13.92 9.10
N PHE A 325 6.23 -13.83 7.85
CA PHE A 325 5.49 -13.22 6.76
C PHE A 325 4.73 -14.31 5.99
N GLY A 326 3.48 -14.54 6.36
CA GLY A 326 2.65 -15.58 5.78
C GLY A 326 1.23 -15.58 6.33
N ILE A 327 0.47 -16.63 5.98
CA ILE A 327 -0.91 -16.80 6.43
C ILE A 327 -1.00 -18.08 7.25
N GLY A 328 -1.43 -17.94 8.50
CA GLY A 328 -1.62 -19.08 9.38
C GLY A 328 -2.05 -18.68 10.78
N THR A 329 -2.03 -19.63 11.69
CA THR A 329 -2.46 -19.44 13.08
C THR A 329 -1.32 -19.05 14.03
N GLY A 330 -0.13 -18.71 13.49
CA GLY A 330 1.07 -18.36 14.26
C GLY A 330 1.92 -19.56 14.70
N THR A 331 1.81 -20.70 14.00
CA THR A 331 2.53 -21.93 14.38
C THR A 331 4.04 -21.78 14.37
N PHE A 332 4.60 -21.04 13.40
CA PHE A 332 6.03 -20.76 13.36
C PHE A 332 6.45 -19.93 14.58
N ALA A 333 5.72 -18.85 14.88
CA ALA A 333 5.97 -18.04 16.07
C ALA A 333 5.85 -18.86 17.37
N ALA A 334 4.91 -19.79 17.46
CA ALA A 334 4.81 -20.70 18.61
C ALA A 334 6.06 -21.57 18.80
N ARG A 335 6.58 -22.14 17.70
CA ARG A 335 7.80 -22.96 17.72
C ARG A 335 9.04 -22.16 18.09
N MET A 336 9.17 -20.97 17.52
CA MET A 336 10.28 -20.07 17.81
C MET A 336 10.23 -19.58 19.26
N LYS A 337 9.03 -19.37 19.83
CA LYS A 337 8.85 -19.01 21.23
C LYS A 337 9.33 -20.08 22.21
N GLU A 338 9.16 -21.36 21.90
CA GLU A 338 9.75 -22.46 22.70
C GLU A 338 11.29 -22.43 22.71
N GLN A 339 11.91 -21.79 21.70
CA GLN A 339 13.34 -21.53 21.61
C GLN A 339 13.73 -20.14 22.13
N ASN A 340 12.84 -19.46 22.88
CA ASN A 340 13.01 -18.10 23.38
C ASN A 340 13.20 -17.02 22.30
N VAL A 341 12.70 -17.24 21.09
CA VAL A 341 12.71 -16.25 20.00
C VAL A 341 11.34 -15.60 19.88
N THR A 342 11.30 -14.27 19.90
CA THR A 342 10.06 -13.50 19.72
C THR A 342 9.82 -13.30 18.24
N VAL A 343 8.69 -13.79 17.74
CA VAL A 343 8.31 -13.64 16.34
C VAL A 343 7.00 -12.87 16.24
N VAL A 344 7.01 -11.85 15.37
CA VAL A 344 5.80 -11.16 14.94
C VAL A 344 5.27 -11.88 13.70
N SER A 345 4.01 -12.32 13.71
CA SER A 345 3.38 -12.99 12.57
C SER A 345 2.44 -12.05 11.86
N THR A 346 2.62 -11.84 10.56
CA THR A 346 1.62 -11.12 9.75
C THR A 346 0.32 -11.92 9.72
N ALA A 347 -0.81 -11.23 9.83
CA ALA A 347 -2.10 -11.91 9.80
C ALA A 347 -3.19 -11.01 9.21
N LEU A 348 -4.00 -11.58 8.33
CA LEU A 348 -5.30 -11.03 7.93
C LEU A 348 -6.38 -12.07 8.23
N ASN A 349 -7.61 -11.62 8.47
CA ASN A 349 -8.74 -12.48 8.75
C ASN A 349 -9.40 -12.92 7.44
N LEU A 350 -8.89 -14.03 6.86
CA LEU A 350 -9.35 -14.58 5.59
C LEU A 350 -10.39 -15.68 5.80
N GLY A 351 -11.62 -15.27 6.13
CA GLY A 351 -12.73 -16.20 6.42
C GLY A 351 -12.61 -16.94 7.76
N ALA A 352 -11.53 -16.69 8.50
CA ALA A 352 -11.26 -17.20 9.84
C ALA A 352 -10.55 -16.14 10.69
N PRO A 353 -10.70 -16.18 12.04
CA PRO A 353 -10.18 -15.18 12.96
C PRO A 353 -8.69 -15.41 13.29
N PHE A 354 -7.81 -15.25 12.31
CA PHE A 354 -6.37 -15.53 12.45
C PHE A 354 -5.68 -14.60 13.45
N ASN A 355 -6.01 -13.30 13.44
CA ASN A 355 -5.42 -12.33 14.36
C ASN A 355 -5.75 -12.68 15.82
N GLU A 356 -7.02 -12.97 16.10
CA GLU A 356 -7.50 -13.37 17.42
C GLU A 356 -6.90 -14.72 17.84
N MET A 357 -6.79 -15.68 16.91
CA MET A 357 -6.15 -16.97 17.17
C MET A 357 -4.69 -16.81 17.60
N ILE A 358 -3.90 -16.01 16.86
CA ILE A 358 -2.49 -15.74 17.20
C ILE A 358 -2.39 -15.05 18.57
N ALA A 359 -3.18 -14.02 18.81
CA ALA A 359 -3.17 -13.28 20.07
C ALA A 359 -3.56 -14.15 21.28
N LEU A 360 -4.59 -14.99 21.15
CA LEU A 360 -5.07 -15.86 22.23
C LEU A 360 -4.10 -16.99 22.56
N ARG A 361 -3.16 -17.31 21.66
CA ARG A 361 -2.02 -18.20 21.94
C ARG A 361 -0.88 -17.49 22.68
N GLY A 362 -0.98 -16.18 22.90
CA GLY A 362 0.05 -15.34 23.51
C GLY A 362 1.20 -15.01 22.56
N LEU A 363 0.89 -14.90 21.27
CA LEU A 363 1.82 -14.53 20.18
C LEU A 363 1.45 -13.14 19.64
N VAL A 364 2.32 -12.57 18.80
CA VAL A 364 2.14 -11.18 18.30
C VAL A 364 1.62 -11.20 16.86
N PRO A 365 0.32 -10.93 16.62
CA PRO A 365 -0.18 -10.70 15.27
C PRO A 365 0.14 -9.28 14.81
N LEU A 366 0.58 -9.14 13.57
CA LEU A 366 0.67 -7.87 12.86
C LEU A 366 -0.39 -7.82 11.77
N TYR A 367 -1.37 -6.94 11.97
CA TYR A 367 -2.46 -6.73 11.02
C TYR A 367 -2.00 -5.81 9.89
N VAL A 368 -1.41 -6.41 8.85
CA VAL A 368 -0.77 -5.71 7.73
C VAL A 368 -1.11 -6.41 6.41
N THR A 369 -1.28 -5.62 5.35
CA THR A 369 -1.46 -6.13 3.98
C THR A 369 -0.14 -6.23 3.22
N LEU A 370 -0.11 -6.94 2.09
CA LEU A 370 1.10 -7.05 1.26
C LEU A 370 1.55 -5.76 0.61
N ASN A 371 0.62 -4.84 0.48
CA ASN A 371 0.79 -3.64 -0.29
C ASN A 371 1.37 -2.52 0.59
N GLN A 372 1.46 -2.78 1.91
CA GLN A 372 1.99 -1.89 2.90
C GLN A 372 3.48 -2.14 3.09
N ARG A 373 4.25 -1.05 3.13
CA ARG A 373 5.59 -1.09 3.70
C ARG A 373 5.52 -1.53 5.17
N LEU A 374 6.33 -2.50 5.53
CA LEU A 374 6.39 -3.08 6.87
C LEU A 374 6.69 -1.98 7.91
N PRO A 375 5.88 -1.88 8.99
CA PRO A 375 5.99 -0.82 9.99
C PRO A 375 7.12 -1.09 11.01
N PHE A 376 8.26 -1.59 10.54
CA PHE A 376 9.47 -1.79 11.33
C PHE A 376 10.56 -0.84 10.86
N PHE A 377 11.43 -0.44 11.78
CA PHE A 377 12.60 0.36 11.43
C PHE A 377 13.64 -0.50 10.71
N ASP A 378 14.53 0.15 9.97
CA ASP A 378 15.53 -0.49 9.13
C ASP A 378 16.53 -1.30 9.98
N ASN A 379 16.95 -2.47 9.50
CA ASN A 379 17.93 -3.36 10.12
C ASN A 379 17.61 -3.77 11.57
N THR A 380 16.34 -4.02 11.89
CA THR A 380 15.90 -4.38 13.24
C THR A 380 15.63 -5.86 13.46
N MET A 381 15.40 -6.66 12.42
CA MET A 381 15.05 -8.09 12.54
C MET A 381 16.27 -9.00 12.40
N ASP A 382 16.36 -10.06 13.21
CA ASP A 382 17.41 -11.08 13.11
C ASP A 382 17.03 -12.19 12.11
N LEU A 383 15.72 -12.44 11.95
CA LEU A 383 15.17 -13.47 11.07
C LEU A 383 13.91 -12.96 10.36
N ILE A 384 13.79 -13.23 9.07
CA ILE A 384 12.52 -13.18 8.34
C ILE A 384 12.23 -14.60 7.87
N HIS A 385 11.06 -15.12 8.22
CA HIS A 385 10.53 -16.39 7.76
C HIS A 385 9.32 -16.12 6.86
N THR A 386 9.21 -16.87 5.77
CA THR A 386 8.04 -16.84 4.89
C THR A 386 7.62 -18.26 4.55
N THR A 387 6.33 -18.57 4.67
CA THR A 387 5.77 -19.89 4.34
C THR A 387 4.41 -19.76 3.68
N GLY A 388 4.17 -20.52 2.61
CA GLY A 388 2.88 -20.55 1.91
C GLY A 388 2.38 -19.20 1.38
N PHE A 389 3.25 -18.19 1.37
CA PHE A 389 2.90 -16.81 1.13
C PHE A 389 2.98 -16.44 -0.36
N MET A 390 4.05 -16.87 -1.02
CA MET A 390 4.26 -16.62 -2.44
C MET A 390 3.71 -17.80 -3.24
N ASP A 391 2.45 -17.67 -3.61
CA ASP A 391 1.79 -18.49 -4.60
C ASP A 391 1.97 -17.79 -5.96
N GLY A 392 2.15 -18.54 -7.05
CA GLY A 392 2.66 -18.04 -8.34
C GLY A 392 1.80 -16.97 -9.04
N TRP A 393 0.70 -16.54 -8.42
CA TRP A 393 -0.15 -15.44 -8.88
C TRP A 393 0.45 -14.04 -8.65
N ILE A 394 1.41 -13.87 -7.73
CA ILE A 394 1.94 -12.55 -7.38
C ILE A 394 2.76 -11.98 -8.55
N ASP A 395 2.50 -10.71 -8.90
CA ASP A 395 3.29 -9.97 -9.89
C ASP A 395 4.77 -9.86 -9.49
N LEU A 396 5.68 -10.04 -10.45
CA LEU A 396 7.13 -10.04 -10.19
C LEU A 396 7.62 -8.69 -9.65
N MET A 397 7.07 -7.57 -10.12
CA MET A 397 7.44 -6.24 -9.62
C MET A 397 6.98 -6.05 -8.18
N LEU A 398 5.80 -6.59 -7.82
CA LEU A 398 5.34 -6.57 -6.44
C LEU A 398 6.24 -7.42 -5.52
N VAL A 399 6.62 -8.62 -5.97
CA VAL A 399 7.57 -9.47 -5.23
C VAL A 399 8.90 -8.75 -5.02
N ASP A 400 9.36 -7.97 -6.01
CA ASP A 400 10.59 -7.21 -5.92
C ASP A 400 10.51 -6.17 -4.79
N PHE A 401 9.45 -5.35 -4.77
CA PHE A 401 9.20 -4.41 -3.68
C PHE A 401 9.15 -5.09 -2.30
N ILE A 402 8.52 -6.27 -2.21
CA ILE A 402 8.46 -7.06 -0.96
C ILE A 402 9.87 -7.48 -0.53
N PHE A 403 10.70 -7.98 -1.44
CA PHE A 403 12.07 -8.38 -1.10
C PHE A 403 12.96 -7.21 -0.69
N PHE A 404 12.82 -6.06 -1.33
CA PHE A 404 13.52 -4.85 -0.88
C PHE A 404 13.07 -4.39 0.50
N ASP A 405 11.78 -4.53 0.84
CA ASP A 405 11.29 -4.20 2.17
C ASP A 405 11.72 -5.21 3.24
N TRP A 406 11.81 -6.50 2.90
CA TRP A 406 12.40 -7.52 3.75
C TRP A 406 13.89 -7.27 3.98
N ASP A 407 14.65 -7.01 2.92
CA ASP A 407 16.06 -6.64 3.03
C ASP A 407 16.23 -5.42 3.93
N ARG A 408 15.40 -4.39 3.77
CA ARG A 408 15.45 -3.18 4.58
C ARG A 408 15.36 -3.47 6.08
N ILE A 409 14.41 -4.30 6.51
CA ILE A 409 14.20 -4.56 7.95
C ILE A 409 15.13 -5.64 8.51
N LEU A 410 15.63 -6.55 7.66
CA LEU A 410 16.60 -7.57 8.06
C LEU A 410 17.95 -6.92 8.33
N ARG A 411 18.55 -7.17 9.49
CA ARG A 411 19.86 -6.59 9.82
C ARG A 411 21.00 -7.31 9.12
N PRO A 412 22.19 -6.69 8.97
CA PRO A 412 23.38 -7.39 8.52
C PRO A 412 23.66 -8.63 9.40
N GLY A 413 23.95 -9.76 8.77
CA GLY A 413 24.08 -11.06 9.44
C GLY A 413 22.75 -11.74 9.79
N GLY A 414 21.61 -11.08 9.59
CA GLY A 414 20.29 -11.66 9.76
C GLY A 414 19.96 -12.70 8.68
N LEU A 415 19.07 -13.62 9.01
CA LEU A 415 18.67 -14.73 8.14
C LEU A 415 17.32 -14.44 7.45
N LEU A 416 17.29 -14.67 6.13
CA LEU A 416 16.06 -14.82 5.36
C LEU A 416 15.82 -16.30 5.12
N TRP A 417 14.74 -16.81 5.69
CA TRP A 417 14.29 -18.18 5.56
C TRP A 417 13.03 -18.25 4.71
N ILE A 418 13.20 -18.80 3.51
CA ILE A 418 12.13 -19.09 2.57
C ILE A 418 11.75 -20.56 2.74
N ASP A 419 10.57 -20.83 3.29
CA ASP A 419 10.05 -22.17 3.55
C ASP A 419 8.98 -22.55 2.52
N ARG A 420 9.24 -23.62 1.77
CA ARG A 420 8.34 -24.23 0.78
C ARG A 420 7.62 -23.22 -0.12
N PHE A 421 8.37 -22.24 -0.63
CA PHE A 421 7.90 -21.40 -1.71
C PHE A 421 7.54 -22.28 -2.91
N PHE A 422 6.41 -22.07 -3.57
CA PHE A 422 6.08 -22.82 -4.77
C PHE A 422 5.78 -21.92 -5.95
N CYS A 423 6.27 -22.31 -7.12
CA CYS A 423 6.03 -21.62 -8.37
C CYS A 423 5.97 -22.65 -9.51
N ASN A 424 5.50 -22.21 -10.68
CA ASN A 424 5.70 -23.02 -11.88
C ASN A 424 7.19 -23.15 -12.16
N ARG A 425 7.61 -24.29 -12.66
CA ARG A 425 9.00 -24.57 -13.02
C ARG A 425 9.55 -23.56 -14.03
N LYS A 426 8.69 -23.03 -14.91
CA LYS A 426 9.04 -21.99 -15.89
C LYS A 426 9.40 -20.64 -15.26
N ASP A 427 8.83 -20.33 -14.09
CA ASP A 427 9.04 -19.05 -13.40
C ASP A 427 10.20 -19.12 -12.39
N LEU A 428 10.75 -20.32 -12.15
CA LEU A 428 11.75 -20.54 -11.10
C LEU A 428 12.98 -19.66 -11.31
N ASP A 429 13.46 -19.53 -12.55
CA ASP A 429 14.66 -18.76 -12.89
C ASP A 429 14.46 -17.27 -12.60
N ASP A 430 13.25 -16.74 -12.84
CA ASP A 430 12.91 -15.34 -12.53
C ASP A 430 13.00 -15.09 -11.02
N TYR A 431 12.37 -15.95 -10.21
CA TYR A 431 12.45 -15.83 -8.76
C TYR A 431 13.87 -16.02 -8.24
N MET A 432 14.63 -16.96 -8.81
CA MET A 432 16.04 -17.16 -8.48
C MET A 432 16.88 -15.91 -8.75
N TYR A 433 16.69 -15.28 -9.91
CA TYR A 433 17.35 -14.04 -10.26
C TYR A 433 17.05 -12.93 -9.24
N MET A 434 15.77 -12.80 -8.85
CA MET A 434 15.35 -11.84 -7.82
C MET A 434 15.98 -12.09 -6.44
N PHE A 435 16.28 -13.32 -6.05
CA PHE A 435 17.02 -13.58 -4.80
C PHE A 435 18.50 -13.25 -4.94
N LEU A 436 19.11 -13.55 -6.08
CA LEU A 436 20.53 -13.35 -6.32
C LEU A 436 20.94 -11.88 -6.37
N GLN A 437 20.04 -10.97 -6.75
CA GLN A 437 20.33 -9.53 -6.82
C GLN A 437 20.80 -8.94 -5.48
N PHE A 438 20.34 -9.50 -4.35
CA PHE A 438 20.67 -8.99 -3.01
C PHE A 438 22.04 -9.45 -2.50
N ARG A 439 22.70 -10.37 -3.23
CA ARG A 439 24.01 -10.97 -2.89
C ARG A 439 24.05 -11.61 -1.50
N TYR A 440 22.95 -12.24 -1.09
CA TYR A 440 22.90 -12.94 0.19
C TYR A 440 23.82 -14.16 0.19
N LYS A 441 24.45 -14.43 1.33
CA LYS A 441 25.25 -15.64 1.53
C LYS A 441 24.30 -16.83 1.70
N LYS A 442 24.47 -17.85 0.88
CA LYS A 442 23.63 -19.06 0.90
C LYS A 442 24.13 -20.06 1.95
N HIS A 443 23.29 -20.40 2.91
CA HIS A 443 23.57 -21.46 3.91
C HIS A 443 22.96 -22.79 3.52
N LYS A 444 21.67 -22.79 3.19
CA LYS A 444 20.94 -23.97 2.71
C LYS A 444 20.07 -23.58 1.52
N TRP A 445 19.94 -24.52 0.58
CA TRP A 445 19.10 -24.35 -0.60
C TRP A 445 18.67 -25.72 -1.12
N ALA A 446 17.38 -25.88 -1.34
CA ALA A 446 16.79 -27.12 -1.81
C ALA A 446 15.62 -26.82 -2.75
N ILE A 447 15.49 -27.63 -3.79
CA ILE A 447 14.35 -27.61 -4.71
C ILE A 447 13.79 -29.02 -4.76
N SER A 448 12.46 -29.15 -4.69
CA SER A 448 11.75 -30.44 -4.78
C SER A 448 10.54 -30.30 -5.70
N PRO A 449 10.18 -31.32 -6.50
CA PRO A 449 8.93 -31.28 -7.25
C PRO A 449 7.71 -31.21 -6.30
N LYS A 450 6.73 -30.36 -6.64
CA LYS A 450 5.40 -30.33 -6.02
C LYS A 450 4.38 -31.10 -6.86
N SER A 451 4.41 -30.86 -8.17
CA SER A 451 3.60 -31.52 -9.20
C SER A 451 4.40 -31.59 -10.51
N ASN A 452 3.77 -31.97 -11.63
CA ASN A 452 4.46 -32.04 -12.92
C ASN A 452 5.06 -30.68 -13.33
N ASP A 453 4.30 -29.60 -13.12
CA ASP A 453 4.64 -28.25 -13.57
C ASP A 453 5.08 -27.33 -12.42
N GLU A 454 4.84 -27.68 -11.16
CA GLU A 454 5.20 -26.87 -10.00
C GLU A 454 6.36 -27.46 -9.19
N VAL A 455 7.16 -26.58 -8.61
CA VAL A 455 8.28 -26.93 -7.73
C VAL A 455 8.15 -26.22 -6.39
N TYR A 456 8.66 -26.84 -5.34
CA TYR A 456 8.97 -26.20 -4.08
C TYR A 456 10.43 -25.73 -4.07
N LEU A 457 10.66 -24.53 -3.58
CA LEU A 457 11.96 -23.95 -3.28
C LEU A 457 12.02 -23.66 -1.77
N SER A 458 13.13 -24.00 -1.14
CA SER A 458 13.44 -23.57 0.21
C SER A 458 14.88 -23.11 0.30
N ALA A 459 15.08 -21.98 0.95
CA ALA A 459 16.37 -21.32 1.02
C ALA A 459 16.57 -20.68 2.39
N LEU A 460 17.79 -20.77 2.88
CA LEU A 460 18.25 -20.04 4.05
C LEU A 460 19.44 -19.19 3.63
N LEU A 461 19.24 -17.88 3.71
CA LEU A 461 20.11 -16.88 3.15
C LEU A 461 20.50 -15.88 4.25
N GLU A 462 21.75 -15.43 4.28
CA GLU A 462 22.25 -14.46 5.25
C GLU A 462 22.56 -13.12 4.56
N LYS A 463 22.04 -12.04 5.13
CA LYS A 463 22.27 -10.68 4.61
C LYS A 463 23.74 -10.27 4.84
N PRO A 464 24.50 -9.91 3.80
CA PRO A 464 25.89 -9.47 3.98
C PRO A 464 25.93 -8.07 4.62
N PRO A 465 27.04 -7.71 5.29
CA PRO A 465 27.30 -6.32 5.60
C PRO A 465 27.49 -5.55 4.28
N ARG A 466 26.69 -4.51 4.06
CA ARG A 466 26.91 -3.53 2.99
C ARG A 466 27.62 -2.35 3.62
N ALA A 467 28.95 -2.31 3.53
CA ALA A 467 29.70 -1.10 3.84
C ALA A 467 29.37 -0.05 2.77
N ILE A 468 29.13 1.19 3.19
CA ILE A 468 29.09 2.34 2.30
C ILE A 468 30.52 2.71 1.93
#